data_AF-A0A4Y7R9E7-F1
#
_entry.id   AF-A0A4Y7R9E7-F1
#
_cell.length_a   1.000
_cell.length_b   1.000
_cell.length_c   1.000
_cell.angle_alpha   90.00
_cell.angle_beta   90.00
_cell.angle_gamma   90.00
#
_symmetry.space_group_name_H-M   'P 1'
#
loop_
_entity.id
_entity.type
_entity.pdbx_description
1 polymer ?
#
loop_
_entity_poly.entity_id
_entity_poly.type
_entity_poly.pdbx_seq_one_letter_code
_entity_poly.pdbx_strand_id
1 'polypeptide(L)' 'MGYTFKWDDIEKICRKLGMQRQGKTAVWKGLGPDGIKRTCIIHAKHKGNVGSSLVQKIATKELGFTSVEEMYRFLNG' A
#
# COMPACT_ATOMS: atom_id res chain seq x y z
N MET A 1 19.32 7.01 -1.57
CA MET A 1 18.19 7.76 -0.98
C MET A 1 17.03 6.80 -0.81
N GLY A 2 16.48 6.67 0.40
CA GLY A 2 15.33 5.78 0.65
C GLY A 2 14.01 6.48 0.33
N TYR A 3 13.05 5.74 -0.22
CA TYR A 3 11.68 6.23 -0.41
C TYR A 3 10.94 6.21 0.93
N THR A 4 10.31 7.32 1.30
CA THR A 4 9.49 7.42 2.51
C THR A 4 8.03 7.49 2.12
N PHE A 5 7.18 6.78 2.87
CA PHE A 5 5.74 6.74 2.64
C PHE A 5 5.03 7.09 3.94
N LYS A 6 3.96 7.88 3.85
CA LYS A 6 3.01 8.05 4.94
C LYS A 6 1.89 7.03 4.80
N TRP A 7 1.14 6.83 5.88
CA TRP A 7 -0.03 5.95 5.83
C TRP A 7 -1.09 6.39 4.81
N ASP A 8 -1.26 7.70 4.61
CA ASP A 8 -2.16 8.22 3.57
C ASP A 8 -1.67 7.92 2.15
N ASP A 9 -0.36 7.79 1.94
CA ASP A 9 0.19 7.38 0.64
C ASP A 9 -0.13 5.93 0.34
N ILE A 10 0.01 5.03 1.34
CA ILE A 10 -0.38 3.63 1.21
C ILE A 10 -1.89 3.51 0.93
N GLU A 11 -2.72 4.32 1.58
CA GLU A 11 -4.16 4.35 1.30
C GLU A 11 -4.47 4.80 -0.13
N LYS A 12 -3.80 5.85 -0.62
CA LYS A 12 -3.96 6.29 -2.02
C LYS A 12 -3.57 5.19 -3.00
N ILE A 13 -2.48 4.46 -2.72
CA ILE A 13 -2.05 3.32 -3.56
C ILE A 13 -3.12 2.23 -3.54
N CYS A 14 -3.64 1.85 -2.37
CA CYS A 14 -4.72 0.86 -2.26
C CYS A 14 -5.92 1.27 -3.11
N ARG A 15 -6.35 2.54 -3.05
CA ARG A 15 -7.45 3.06 -3.87
C ARG A 15 -7.13 3.02 -5.38
N LYS A 16 -5.93 3.44 -5.79
CA LYS A 16 -5.45 3.37 -7.19
C LYS A 16 -5.42 1.93 -7.71
N LEU A 17 -5.13 0.96 -6.85
CA LEU A 17 -5.17 -0.47 -7.16
C LEU A 17 -6.58 -1.07 -7.16
N GLY A 18 -7.64 -0.25 -7.06
CA GLY A 18 -9.03 -0.72 -7.04
C GLY A 18 -9.41 -1.43 -5.74
N MET A 19 -8.62 -1.28 -4.67
CA MET A 19 -8.91 -1.88 -3.37
C MET A 19 -9.89 -1.03 -2.58
N GLN A 20 -10.73 -1.72 -1.81
CA GLN A 20 -11.72 -1.11 -0.94
C GLN A 20 -11.47 -1.53 0.51
N ARG A 21 -11.66 -0.55 1.39
CA ARG A 21 -11.62 -0.78 2.84
C ARG A 21 -12.79 -1.66 3.25
N GLN A 22 -12.51 -2.69 4.03
CA GLN A 22 -13.51 -3.64 4.50
C GLN A 22 -14.23 -3.06 5.73
N GLY A 23 -15.34 -2.37 5.51
CA GLY A 23 -16.15 -1.74 6.57
C GLY A 23 -15.34 -0.78 7.44
N LYS A 24 -15.47 -0.91 8.76
CA LYS A 24 -14.73 -0.11 9.76
C LYS A 24 -13.37 -0.70 10.15
N THR A 25 -12.85 -1.69 9.43
CA THR A 25 -11.59 -2.38 9.78
C THR A 25 -10.34 -1.67 9.22
N ALA A 26 -9.16 -2.12 9.62
CA ALA A 26 -7.89 -1.70 9.03
C ALA A 26 -7.58 -2.36 7.67
N VAL A 27 -8.43 -3.29 7.22
CA VAL A 27 -8.14 -4.18 6.11
C VAL A 27 -8.64 -3.59 4.80
N TRP A 28 -7.77 -3.58 3.79
CA TRP A 28 -8.07 -3.21 2.41
C TRP A 28 -7.97 -4.45 1.55
N LYS A 29 -8.98 -4.69 0.71
CA LYS A 29 -9.01 -5.82 -0.22
C LYS A 29 -9.52 -5.36 -1.57
N GLY A 30 -9.01 -5.97 -2.63
CA GLY A 30 -9.48 -5.71 -3.98
C GLY A 30 -8.86 -6.64 -4.99
N LEU A 31 -9.47 -6.66 -6.17
CA LEU A 31 -8.88 -7.22 -7.37
C LEU A 31 -8.23 -6.08 -8.13
N GLY A 32 -6.92 -6.14 -8.34
CA GLY A 32 -6.26 -5.16 -9.17
C GLY A 32 -6.65 -5.30 -10.65
N PRO A 33 -6.34 -4.30 -11.48
CA PRO A 33 -6.61 -4.33 -12.92
C PRO A 33 -5.87 -5.47 -13.64
N ASP A 34 -4.84 -6.01 -13.03
CA ASP A 34 -4.07 -7.19 -13.45
C ASP A 34 -4.71 -8.53 -13.03
N GLY A 35 -5.88 -8.52 -12.39
CA GLY A 35 -6.56 -9.72 -11.91
C GLY A 35 -5.96 -10.30 -10.62
N ILE A 36 -5.00 -9.63 -9.97
CA ILE A 36 -4.39 -10.13 -8.74
C ILE A 36 -5.20 -9.67 -7.53
N LYS A 37 -5.62 -10.63 -6.69
CA LYS A 37 -6.27 -10.35 -5.40
C LYS A 37 -5.23 -9.86 -4.40
N ARG A 38 -5.42 -8.64 -3.88
CA ARG A 38 -4.53 -8.01 -2.91
C ARG A 38 -5.23 -7.83 -1.58
N THR A 39 -4.48 -7.94 -0.49
CA THR A 39 -4.93 -7.63 0.86
C THR A 39 -3.83 -6.86 1.57
N CYS A 40 -4.16 -5.65 2.05
CA CYS A 40 -3.24 -4.80 2.81
C CYS A 40 -3.88 -4.40 4.13
N ILE A 41 -3.10 -4.33 5.21
CA ILE A 41 -3.62 -3.95 6.54
C ILE A 41 -2.97 -2.65 7.01
N ILE A 42 -3.78 -1.59 7.07
CA ILE A 42 -3.39 -0.26 7.52
C ILE A 42 -3.91 -0.08 8.95
N HIS A 43 -3.16 -0.61 9.93
CA HIS A 43 -3.59 -0.69 11.34
C HIS A 43 -3.83 0.66 12.01
N ALA A 44 -3.00 1.65 11.71
CA ALA A 44 -3.09 2.92 12.40
C ALA A 44 -2.57 4.07 11.56
N LYS A 45 -3.38 5.12 11.44
CA LYS A 45 -2.97 6.43 10.91
C LYS A 45 -2.20 7.19 11.98
N HIS A 46 -1.12 6.60 12.50
CA HIS A 46 -0.21 7.35 13.35
C HIS A 46 0.42 8.47 12.51
N LYS A 47 0.53 9.68 13.07
CA LYS A 47 1.22 10.77 12.38
C LYS A 47 2.70 10.40 12.24
N GLY A 48 3.15 10.13 11.03
CA GLY A 48 4.53 9.77 10.75
C GLY A 48 4.72 8.98 9.47
N ASN A 49 5.99 8.66 9.20
CA ASN A 49 6.37 7.80 8.09
C ASN A 49 6.23 6.34 8.50
N VAL A 50 5.86 5.49 7.54
CA VAL A 50 5.90 4.05 7.67
C VAL A 50 7.37 3.63 7.73
N GLY A 51 7.72 2.78 8.70
CA GLY A 51 9.09 2.26 8.85
C GLY A 51 9.54 1.52 7.58
N SER A 52 10.80 1.67 7.20
CA SER A 52 11.36 1.14 5.94
C SER A 52 11.12 -0.36 5.74
N SER A 53 11.35 -1.18 6.78
CA SER A 53 11.09 -2.63 6.73
C SER A 53 9.61 -2.95 6.49
N LEU A 54 8.72 -2.14 7.07
CA LEU A 54 7.28 -2.31 6.91
C LEU A 54 6.83 -1.88 5.51
N VAL A 55 7.36 -0.78 4.98
CA VAL A 55 7.15 -0.35 3.59
C VAL A 55 7.54 -1.47 2.62
N GLN A 56 8.69 -2.10 2.82
CA GLN A 56 9.15 -3.17 1.95
C GLN A 56 8.24 -4.41 2.00
N LYS A 57 7.75 -4.76 3.19
CA LYS A 57 6.75 -5.82 3.36
C LYS A 57 5.43 -5.47 2.65
N ILE A 58 4.91 -4.27 2.85
CA ILE A 58 3.67 -3.81 2.21
C ILE A 58 3.80 -3.86 0.69
N ALA A 59 4.88 -3.29 0.14
CA ALA A 59 5.11 -3.24 -1.31
C ALA A 59 5.11 -4.65 -1.91
N THR A 60 5.94 -5.55 -1.38
CA THR A 60 6.22 -6.85 -2.01
C THR A 60 5.24 -7.96 -1.65
N LYS A 61 4.74 -7.98 -0.40
CA LYS A 61 3.90 -9.07 0.10
C LYS A 61 2.42 -8.75 0.08
N GLU A 62 2.04 -7.50 0.32
CA GLU A 62 0.63 -7.11 0.44
C GLU A 62 0.08 -6.53 -0.87
N LEU A 63 0.86 -5.67 -1.52
CA LEU A 63 0.48 -4.97 -2.74
C LEU A 63 1.06 -5.59 -4.02
N GLY A 64 1.99 -6.53 -3.91
CA GLY A 64 2.51 -7.30 -5.04
C GLY A 64 3.39 -6.51 -6.02
N PHE A 65 3.97 -5.39 -5.59
CA PHE A 65 5.02 -4.70 -6.35
C PHE A 65 6.34 -5.48 -6.26
N THR A 66 7.16 -5.42 -7.30
CA THR A 66 8.51 -5.99 -7.33
C THR A 66 9.46 -5.27 -6.37
N SER A 67 9.25 -3.98 -6.14
CA SER A 67 10.12 -3.16 -5.29
C SER A 67 9.39 -1.95 -4.69
N VAL A 68 10.00 -1.35 -3.67
CA VAL A 68 9.55 -0.08 -3.09
C VAL A 68 9.64 1.06 -4.12
N GLU A 69 10.61 0.99 -5.03
CA GLU A 69 10.74 1.97 -6.11
C GLU A 69 9.57 1.90 -7.10
N GLU A 70 9.17 0.69 -7.51
CA GLU A 70 8.01 0.52 -8.38
C GLU A 70 6.75 1.08 -7.71
N MET A 71 6.56 0.78 -6.42
CA MET A 71 5.46 1.32 -5.63
C MET A 71 5.50 2.87 -5.57
N TYR A 72 6.69 3.46 -5.45
CA TYR A 72 6.87 4.92 -5.46
C TYR A 72 6.50 5.52 -6.82
N ARG A 73 6.94 4.90 -7.91
CA ARG A 73 6.61 5.32 -9.28
C ARG A 73 5.10 5.23 -9.52
N PHE A 74 4.45 4.17 -9.05
CA PHE A 74 3.00 3.99 -9.17
C PHE A 74 2.19 5.06 -8.42
N LEU A 75 2.68 5.50 -7.25
CA LEU A 75 2.02 6.57 -6.50
C LEU A 75 2.09 7.92 -7.25
N ASN A 76 3.25 8.24 -7.84
CA ASN A 76 3.53 9.54 -8.45
C ASN A 76 3.23 9.62 -9.97
N GLY A 77 3.04 8.49 -10.65
CA GLY A 77 2.51 8.41 -12.02
C GLY A 77 0.99 8.54 -12.04
#